data_AF-A0A0G1N9D5-F1
#
_entry.id   AF-A0A0G1N9D5-F1
#
_cell.length_a   1.000
_cell.length_b   1.000
_cell.length_c   1.000
_cell.angle_alpha   90.00
_cell.angle_beta   90.00
_cell.angle_gamma   90.00
#
_symmetry.space_group_name_H-M   'P 1'
#
loop_
_entity.id
_entity.type
_entity.pdbx_description
1 polymer ?
#
loop_
_entity_poly.entity_id
_entity_poly.type
_entity_poly.pdbx_seq_one_letter_code
_entity_poly.pdbx_strand_id
1 'polypeptide(L)'
;MKNTKKSFAFRVSRFALGGQMMLMVIIAMAGVFATGATISLSITKELRRLSAVLDSVKAFYAADSGTEWMFHSFFKDQAVEKPELLNNTACCGEADLSITAPQKPGDPTRLKSIGTSPVGGQLYIIKRSIETNIKQ
;
A
#
# COMPACT_ATOMS: atom_id res chain seq x y z
N MET A 1 32.79 -41.42 24.19
CA MET A 1 31.81 -41.14 23.12
C MET A 1 30.85 -42.32 22.99
N LYS A 2 29.59 -42.19 23.42
CA LYS A 2 28.53 -43.18 23.15
C LYS A 2 27.36 -42.45 22.50
N ASN A 3 27.07 -42.83 21.25
CA ASN A 3 26.14 -42.19 20.34
C ASN A 3 24.78 -42.90 20.45
N THR A 4 23.75 -42.24 20.97
CA THR A 4 22.39 -42.81 21.12
C THR A 4 21.48 -42.29 20.02
N LYS A 5 21.35 -43.06 18.93
CA LYS A 5 20.30 -42.86 17.93
C LYS A 5 18.94 -43.22 18.55
N LYS A 6 18.13 -42.22 18.89
CA LYS A 6 16.72 -42.42 19.24
C LYS A 6 15.92 -42.65 17.95
N SER A 7 15.59 -43.91 17.69
CA SER A 7 14.65 -44.31 16.65
C SER A 7 13.23 -43.98 17.13
N PHE A 8 12.59 -43.01 16.48
CA PHE A 8 11.20 -42.64 16.75
C PHE A 8 10.31 -43.48 15.85
N ALA A 9 9.93 -44.66 16.33
CA ALA A 9 9.00 -45.54 15.63
C ALA A 9 7.56 -45.05 15.85
N PHE A 10 6.99 -44.39 14.85
CA PHE A 10 5.56 -44.10 14.79
C PHE A 10 4.80 -45.39 14.49
N ARG A 11 4.30 -46.06 15.54
CA ARG A 11 3.40 -47.22 15.40
C ARG A 11 1.98 -46.75 15.15
N VAL A 12 1.48 -46.95 13.93
CA VAL A 12 0.05 -46.88 13.62
C VAL A 12 -0.62 -48.11 14.22
N SER A 13 -1.38 -47.91 15.29
CA SER A 13 -2.27 -48.92 15.86
C SER A 13 -3.37 -49.28 14.85
N ARG A 14 -3.68 -50.58 14.72
CA ARG A 14 -4.81 -51.07 13.91
C ARG A 14 -6.12 -50.53 14.50
N PHE A 15 -6.66 -49.48 13.90
CA PHE A 15 -8.01 -49.00 14.19
C PHE A 15 -9.02 -50.02 13.63
N ALA A 16 -10.01 -50.41 14.43
CA ALA A 16 -11.18 -51.15 13.94
C ALA A 16 -11.84 -50.36 12.79
N LEU A 17 -12.43 -51.05 11.79
CA LEU A 17 -12.95 -50.42 10.55
C LEU A 17 -13.83 -49.18 10.80
N GLY A 18 -14.60 -49.14 11.91
CA GLY A 18 -15.41 -47.98 12.31
C GLY A 18 -14.59 -46.76 12.78
N GLY A 19 -13.47 -46.97 13.47
CA GLY A 19 -12.59 -45.89 13.92
C GLY A 19 -11.80 -45.25 12.77
N GLN A 20 -11.46 -46.04 11.74
CA GLN A 20 -10.82 -45.52 10.54
C GLN A 20 -11.77 -44.66 9.69
N MET A 21 -13.03 -45.05 9.57
CA MET A 21 -14.06 -44.23 8.90
C MET A 21 -14.33 -42.92 9.64
N MET A 22 -14.43 -42.96 10.97
CA MET A 22 -14.59 -41.76 11.79
C MET A 22 -13.41 -40.80 11.62
N LEU A 23 -12.18 -41.33 11.57
CA LEU A 23 -10.97 -40.52 11.38
C LEU A 23 -10.94 -39.87 9.99
N MET A 24 -11.37 -40.57 8.93
CA MET A 24 -11.49 -39.99 7.59
C MET A 24 -12.49 -38.83 7.53
N VAL A 25 -13.65 -38.96 8.21
CA VAL A 25 -14.66 -37.88 8.27
C VAL A 25 -14.11 -36.67 9.01
N ILE A 26 -13.40 -36.87 10.12
CA ILE A 26 -12.78 -35.76 10.87
C ILE A 26 -11.72 -35.05 10.03
N ILE A 27 -10.88 -35.79 9.31
CA ILE A 27 -9.89 -35.19 8.40
C ILE A 27 -10.57 -34.43 7.27
N ALA A 28 -11.64 -34.98 6.67
CA ALA A 28 -12.39 -34.31 5.61
C ALA A 28 -13.02 -33.00 6.12
N MET A 29 -13.67 -33.02 7.29
CA MET A 29 -14.23 -31.81 7.91
C MET A 29 -13.14 -30.79 8.25
N ALA A 30 -12.03 -31.23 8.87
CA ALA A 30 -10.90 -30.35 9.18
C ALA A 30 -10.30 -29.71 7.91
N GLY A 31 -10.25 -30.45 6.80
CA GLY A 31 -9.83 -29.94 5.50
C GLY A 31 -10.74 -28.82 4.99
N VAL A 32 -12.07 -29.03 5.06
CA VAL A 32 -13.05 -28.00 4.67
C VAL A 32 -12.90 -26.75 5.55
N PHE A 33 -12.78 -26.91 6.87
CA PHE A 33 -12.56 -25.77 7.77
C PHE A 33 -11.24 -25.04 7.49
N ALA A 34 -10.15 -25.76 7.24
CA ALA A 34 -8.86 -25.16 6.90
C ALA A 34 -8.93 -24.36 5.58
N THR A 35 -9.59 -24.90 4.56
CA THR A 35 -9.77 -24.17 3.29
C THR A 35 -10.64 -22.93 3.46
N GLY A 36 -11.75 -23.01 4.21
CA GLY A 36 -12.57 -21.84 4.53
C GLY A 36 -11.80 -20.74 5.27
N ALA A 37 -10.99 -21.13 6.26
CA ALA A 37 -10.17 -20.19 7.02
C ALA A 37 -9.11 -19.50 6.16
N THR A 38 -8.43 -20.24 5.28
CA THR A 38 -7.41 -19.68 4.38
C THR A 38 -8.01 -18.73 3.35
N ILE A 39 -9.19 -19.04 2.80
CA ILE A 39 -9.91 -18.14 1.88
C ILE A 39 -10.30 -16.84 2.60
N SER A 40 -10.89 -16.93 3.79
CA SER A 40 -11.27 -15.76 4.59
C SER A 40 -10.07 -14.86 4.90
N LEU A 41 -8.94 -15.45 5.28
CA LEU A 41 -7.70 -14.69 5.52
C LEU A 41 -7.14 -14.06 4.24
N SER A 42 -7.29 -14.72 3.10
CA SER A 42 -6.82 -14.20 1.80
C SER A 42 -7.68 -13.02 1.35
N ILE A 43 -9.00 -13.13 1.44
CA ILE A 43 -9.93 -12.04 1.09
C ILE A 43 -9.66 -10.81 1.94
N THR A 44 -9.52 -10.97 3.26
CA THR A 44 -9.24 -9.84 4.16
C THR A 44 -7.90 -9.16 3.85
N LYS A 45 -6.88 -9.91 3.45
CA LYS A 45 -5.60 -9.34 2.99
C LYS A 45 -5.74 -8.59 1.67
N GLU A 46 -6.46 -9.14 0.70
CA GLU A 46 -6.66 -8.47 -0.59
C GLU A 46 -7.50 -7.20 -0.45
N LEU A 47 -8.53 -7.19 0.40
CA LEU A 47 -9.31 -5.96 0.68
C LEU A 47 -8.44 -4.84 1.26
N ARG A 48 -7.48 -5.16 2.14
CA ARG A 48 -6.51 -4.18 2.67
C ARG A 48 -5.53 -3.70 1.60
N ARG A 49 -5.18 -4.55 0.63
CA ARG A 49 -4.34 -4.12 -0.51
C ARG A 49 -5.12 -3.17 -1.42
N LEU A 50 -6.38 -3.46 -1.69
CA LEU A 50 -7.25 -2.59 -2.49
C LEU A 50 -7.41 -1.20 -1.87
N SER A 51 -7.59 -1.09 -0.56
CA SER A 51 -7.65 0.22 0.10
C SER A 51 -6.36 1.01 -0.08
N ALA A 52 -5.20 0.36 0.05
CA ALA A 52 -3.91 1.02 -0.19
C ALA A 52 -3.75 1.47 -1.66
N VAL A 53 -4.27 0.71 -2.62
CA VAL A 53 -4.28 1.12 -4.05
C VAL A 53 -5.15 2.37 -4.24
N LEU A 54 -6.36 2.38 -3.66
CA LEU A 54 -7.25 3.54 -3.74
C LEU A 54 -6.62 4.78 -3.11
N ASP A 55 -6.00 4.66 -1.95
CA ASP A 55 -5.32 5.77 -1.29
C ASP A 55 -4.07 6.22 -2.07
N SER A 56 -3.39 5.31 -2.77
CA SER A 56 -2.34 5.69 -3.70
C SER A 56 -2.85 6.54 -4.86
N VAL A 57 -4.02 6.21 -5.42
CA VAL A 57 -4.62 7.01 -6.51
C VAL A 57 -5.02 8.39 -6.00
N LYS A 58 -5.61 8.46 -4.81
CA LYS A 58 -5.93 9.73 -4.15
C LYS A 58 -4.69 10.60 -3.91
N ALA A 59 -3.59 10.00 -3.45
CA ALA A 59 -2.32 10.70 -3.28
C ALA A 59 -1.74 11.22 -4.60
N PHE A 60 -1.85 10.44 -5.70
CA PHE A 60 -1.44 10.92 -7.03
C PHE A 60 -2.30 12.09 -7.51
N TYR A 61 -3.62 11.98 -7.37
CA TYR A 61 -4.54 13.04 -7.75
C TYR A 61 -4.22 14.34 -6.99
N ALA A 62 -3.98 14.25 -5.69
CA ALA A 62 -3.54 15.40 -4.89
C ALA A 62 -2.23 16.01 -5.39
N ALA A 63 -1.23 15.17 -5.73
CA ALA A 63 0.05 15.65 -6.25
C ALA A 63 -0.14 16.38 -7.59
N ASP A 64 -0.96 15.84 -8.48
CA ASP A 64 -1.23 16.37 -9.81
C ASP A 64 -1.91 17.74 -9.74
N SER A 65 -2.97 17.87 -8.93
CA SER A 65 -3.63 19.15 -8.67
C SER A 65 -2.67 20.20 -8.12
N GLY A 66 -1.70 19.79 -7.30
CA GLY A 66 -0.63 20.68 -6.83
C GLY A 66 0.31 21.16 -7.92
N THR A 67 0.69 20.27 -8.85
CA THR A 67 1.50 20.67 -10.00
C THR A 67 0.75 21.65 -10.90
N GLU A 68 -0.52 21.39 -11.20
CA GLU A 68 -1.35 22.27 -12.01
C GLU A 68 -1.50 23.65 -11.38
N TRP A 69 -1.76 23.71 -10.06
CA TRP A 69 -1.81 24.97 -9.33
C TRP A 69 -0.48 25.73 -9.42
N MET A 70 0.64 25.03 -9.27
CA MET A 70 1.97 25.65 -9.33
C MET A 70 2.33 26.13 -10.74
N PHE A 71 1.91 25.41 -11.78
CA PHE A 71 2.02 25.90 -13.15
C PHE A 71 1.18 27.15 -13.37
N HIS A 72 -0.06 27.14 -12.87
CA HIS A 72 -0.96 28.28 -12.99
C HIS A 72 -0.42 29.53 -12.28
N SER A 73 0.09 29.38 -11.06
CA SER A 73 0.71 30.47 -10.31
C SER A 73 1.99 30.98 -11.00
N PHE A 74 2.81 30.08 -11.55
CA PHE A 74 4.01 30.43 -12.30
C PHE A 74 3.71 31.22 -13.58
N PHE A 75 2.68 30.85 -14.35
CA PHE A 75 2.35 31.52 -15.62
C PHE A 75 1.55 32.82 -15.45
N LYS A 76 0.73 32.93 -14.39
CA LYS A 76 -0.11 34.12 -14.19
C LYS A 76 0.53 35.20 -13.33
N ASP A 77 1.67 34.91 -12.69
CA ASP A 77 2.42 35.84 -11.83
C ASP A 77 1.53 36.50 -10.76
N GLN A 78 0.53 35.76 -10.29
CA GLN A 78 -0.45 36.17 -9.27
C GLN A 78 -0.48 35.14 -8.16
N ALA A 79 -0.58 35.61 -6.91
CA ALA A 79 -0.78 34.75 -5.75
C ALA A 79 -2.20 34.19 -5.78
N VAL A 80 -2.38 33.07 -6.47
CA VAL A 80 -3.64 32.33 -6.52
C VAL A 80 -3.74 31.50 -5.24
N GLU A 81 -4.90 31.54 -4.58
CA GLU A 81 -5.15 30.73 -3.39
C GLU A 81 -4.96 29.22 -3.70
N LYS A 82 -4.36 28.50 -2.75
CA LYS A 82 -4.10 27.06 -2.90
C LYS A 82 -5.41 26.26 -2.93
N PRO A 83 -5.51 25.20 -3.73
CA PRO A 83 -6.72 24.39 -3.80
C PRO A 83 -6.92 23.60 -2.50
N GLU A 84 -8.13 23.66 -1.95
CA GLU A 84 -8.53 22.81 -0.83
C GLU A 84 -9.00 21.45 -1.33
N LEU A 85 -8.40 20.37 -0.82
CA LEU A 85 -8.73 19.01 -1.18
C LEU A 85 -9.68 18.40 -0.13
N LEU A 86 -10.89 18.02 -0.55
CA LEU A 86 -11.98 17.60 0.36
C LEU A 86 -12.02 16.09 0.68
N ASN A 87 -11.13 15.27 0.12
CA ASN A 87 -11.21 13.79 0.15
C ASN A 87 -10.19 13.11 1.08
N ASN A 88 -9.92 13.71 2.24
CA ASN A 88 -8.89 13.25 3.18
C ASN A 88 -7.52 13.07 2.50
N THR A 89 -7.24 13.97 1.58
CA THR A 89 -6.01 14.08 0.80
C THR A 89 -5.41 15.43 1.08
N ALA A 90 -4.09 15.51 1.19
CA ALA A 90 -3.41 16.79 1.31
C ALA A 90 -2.35 16.87 0.23
N CYS A 91 -2.31 18.06 -0.33
CA CYS A 91 -1.25 18.57 -1.17
C CYS A 91 -0.99 19.98 -0.68
N CYS A 92 0.14 20.53 -1.12
CA CYS A 92 0.25 21.96 -1.30
C CYS A 92 0.46 22.72 0.03
N GLY A 93 1.05 22.04 1.02
CA GLY A 93 1.77 22.68 2.11
C GLY A 93 3.16 23.16 1.68
N GLU A 94 3.80 24.03 2.47
CA GLU A 94 5.13 24.58 2.17
C GLU A 94 6.23 23.50 2.03
N ALA A 95 6.05 22.35 2.65
CA ALA A 95 6.98 21.22 2.55
C ALA A 95 6.69 20.28 1.36
N ASP A 96 5.50 20.39 0.75
CA ASP A 96 5.02 19.47 -0.29
C ASP A 96 5.24 20.01 -1.70
N LEU A 97 5.39 21.32 -1.84
CA LEU A 97 5.68 21.99 -3.10
C LEU A 97 7.08 22.58 -3.06
N SER A 98 7.91 22.26 -4.06
CA SER A 98 9.19 22.93 -4.22
C SER A 98 9.49 23.27 -5.67
N ILE A 99 9.95 24.50 -5.88
CA ILE A 99 10.56 24.93 -7.13
C ILE A 99 12.06 24.98 -6.90
N THR A 100 12.80 24.19 -7.67
CA THR A 100 14.25 24.28 -7.72
C THR A 100 14.62 25.11 -8.94
N ALA A 101 15.12 26.32 -8.68
CA ALA A 101 15.67 27.18 -9.72
C ALA A 101 16.90 26.52 -10.39
N PRO A 102 17.14 26.78 -11.68
CA PRO A 102 18.29 26.26 -12.38
C PRO A 102 19.59 26.75 -11.74
N GLN A 103 20.51 25.83 -11.45
CA GLN A 103 21.82 26.19 -10.87
C GLN A 103 22.81 26.68 -11.92
N LYS A 104 22.61 26.33 -13.19
CA LYS A 104 23.43 26.77 -14.32
C LYS A 104 22.56 27.26 -15.48
N PRO A 105 23.09 28.16 -16.33
CA PRO A 105 22.43 28.54 -17.58
C PRO A 105 22.21 27.30 -18.45
N GLY A 106 20.95 26.99 -18.77
CA GLY A 106 20.56 25.81 -19.56
C GLY A 106 20.03 24.61 -18.75
N ASP A 107 20.08 24.65 -17.42
CA ASP A 107 19.39 23.66 -16.58
C ASP A 107 17.87 23.91 -16.58
N PRO A 108 17.03 22.86 -16.57
CA PRO A 108 15.59 23.02 -16.47
C PRO A 108 15.17 23.42 -15.05
N THR A 109 14.16 24.28 -14.95
CA THR A 109 13.48 24.55 -13.67
C THR A 109 12.73 23.28 -13.26
N ARG A 110 12.95 22.83 -12.02
CA ARG A 110 12.27 21.64 -11.51
C ARG A 110 11.12 22.03 -10.60
N LEU A 111 9.96 21.45 -10.87
CA LEU A 111 8.77 21.63 -10.05
C LEU A 111 8.40 20.28 -9.45
N LYS A 112 8.35 20.23 -8.13
CA LYS A 112 8.00 19.05 -7.36
C LYS A 112 6.73 19.32 -6.58
N SER A 113 5.79 18.38 -6.66
CA SER A 113 4.58 18.35 -5.85
C SER A 113 4.44 16.99 -5.17
N ILE A 114 4.07 17.00 -3.91
CA ILE A 114 3.82 15.81 -3.09
C ILE A 114 2.35 15.79 -2.68
N GLY A 115 1.66 14.73 -3.06
CA GLY A 115 0.33 14.42 -2.59
C GLY A 115 0.35 13.30 -1.56
N THR A 116 -0.54 13.40 -0.58
CA THR A 116 -0.61 12.48 0.56
C THR A 116 -2.04 11.98 0.77
N SER A 117 -2.17 10.69 1.08
CA SER A 117 -3.44 10.07 1.44
C SER A 117 -3.23 8.80 2.28
N PRO A 118 -4.07 8.53 3.29
CA PRO A 118 -5.03 9.44 3.92
C PRO A 118 -4.34 10.49 4.82
N VAL A 119 -4.99 11.64 5.03
CA VAL A 119 -4.52 12.70 5.93
C VAL A 119 -5.03 12.46 7.35
N GLY A 120 -4.23 11.72 8.14
CA GLY A 120 -4.47 11.55 9.57
C GLY A 120 -4.83 10.12 9.99
N GLY A 121 -4.20 9.66 11.07
CA GLY A 121 -4.67 8.60 11.96
C GLY A 121 -4.65 7.16 11.45
N GLN A 122 -4.29 6.86 10.20
CA GLN A 122 -4.17 5.48 9.73
C GLN A 122 -2.75 4.91 9.87
N LEU A 123 -2.68 3.58 9.96
CA LEU A 123 -1.44 2.80 10.15
C LEU A 123 -0.38 3.07 9.06
N TYR A 124 -0.79 3.53 7.87
CA TYR A 124 0.07 3.85 6.73
C TYR A 124 -0.39 5.14 6.05
N ILE A 125 0.54 6.06 5.83
CA ILE A 125 0.33 7.28 5.02
C ILE A 125 1.05 7.05 3.69
N ILE A 126 0.33 7.11 2.58
CA ILE A 126 0.91 6.99 1.24
C ILE A 126 1.24 8.40 0.75
N LYS A 127 2.51 8.59 0.36
CA LYS A 127 2.99 9.82 -0.27
C LYS A 127 3.39 9.53 -1.71
N ARG A 128 2.93 10.36 -2.64
CA ARG A 128 3.29 10.28 -4.06
C ARG A 128 3.83 11.64 -4.50
N SER A 129 4.91 11.63 -5.25
CA SER A 129 5.52 12.85 -5.78
C SER A 129 5.48 12.86 -7.30
N ILE A 130 5.18 14.02 -7.85
CA ILE A 130 5.31 14.31 -9.28
C ILE A 130 6.41 15.35 -9.43
N GLU A 131 7.36 15.07 -10.30
CA GLU A 131 8.47 15.96 -10.62
C GLU A 131 8.42 16.27 -12.12
N THR A 132 8.34 17.55 -12.45
CA THR A 132 8.33 18.03 -13.83
C THR A 132 9.52 18.95 -14.09
N ASN A 133 10.11 18.83 -15.27
CA ASN A 133 11.22 19.66 -15.73
C ASN A 133 10.68 20.64 -16.76
N ILE A 134 10.85 21.94 -16.53
CA ILE A 134 10.47 23.00 -17.45
C ILE A 134 11.75 23.48 -18.13
N LYS A 135 11.84 23.32 -19.45
CA LYS A 135 12.90 23.93 -20.25
C LYS A 135 12.39 25.28 -20.74
N GLN A 136 13.12 26.36 -20.40
CA GLN A 136 12.96 27.67 -21.03
C GLN A 136 13.83 27.76 -22.28
#